data_AF-A0A1T4T085-F1
#
_entry.id   AF-A0A1T4T085-F1
#
_cell.length_a   1.000
_cell.length_b   1.000
_cell.length_c   1.000
_cell.angle_alpha   90.00
_cell.angle_beta   90.00
_cell.angle_gamma   90.00
#
_symmetry.space_group_name_H-M   'P 1'
#
loop_
_entity.id
_entity.type
_entity.pdbx_description
1 polymer ?
#
loop_
_entity_poly.entity_id
_entity_poly.type
_entity_poly.pdbx_seq_one_letter_code
_entity_poly.pdbx_strand_id
1 'polypeptide(L)' 'MSKNIEFERRGVEDVVRVDGTVIGRITGGRGRRKMLWRSAHLVDDDKVADFERRFAASDQSTSAAAEELRRAGLV' A
#
# COMPACT_ATOMS: atom_id res chain seq x y z
N MET A 1 -3.66 0.45 19.09
CA MET A 1 -2.87 -0.73 18.67
C MET A 1 -2.43 -0.47 17.24
N SER A 2 -1.13 -0.54 16.95
CA SER A 2 -0.65 -0.41 15.56
C SER A 2 -1.03 -1.68 14.81
N LYS A 3 -1.77 -1.55 13.70
CA LYS A 3 -2.08 -2.71 12.85
C LYS A 3 -0.79 -3.26 12.23
N ASN A 4 -0.69 -4.58 12.12
CA ASN A 4 0.46 -5.24 11.51
C ASN A 4 0.38 -5.13 9.99
N ILE A 5 1.48 -4.73 9.33
CA ILE A 5 1.55 -4.59 7.86
C ILE A 5 2.51 -5.64 7.34
N GLU A 6 2.02 -6.49 6.43
CA GLU A 6 2.80 -7.58 5.84
C GLU A 6 2.85 -7.43 4.31
N PHE A 7 4.04 -7.66 3.75
CA PHE A 7 4.26 -7.68 2.31
C PHE A 7 4.69 -9.07 1.88
N GLU A 8 3.89 -9.71 1.03
CA GLU A 8 4.20 -11.02 0.47
C GLU A 8 4.54 -10.91 -1.01
N ARG A 9 5.79 -11.18 -1.37
CA ARG A 9 6.24 -11.15 -2.76
C ARG A 9 5.66 -12.33 -3.54
N ARG A 10 4.93 -12.04 -4.62
CA ARG A 10 4.43 -13.01 -5.60
C ARG A 10 4.90 -12.63 -6.99
N GLY A 11 6.02 -13.22 -7.40
CA GLY A 11 6.65 -12.88 -8.68
C GLY A 11 7.13 -11.43 -8.70
N VAL A 12 6.53 -10.62 -9.57
CA VAL A 12 6.86 -9.18 -9.74
C VAL A 12 5.98 -8.25 -8.89
N GLU A 13 5.03 -8.80 -8.14
CA GLU A 13 4.09 -8.03 -7.31
C GLU A 13 4.34 -8.27 -5.82
N ASP A 14 4.04 -7.29 -4.98
CA ASP A 14 4.02 -7.46 -3.52
C ASP A 14 2.55 -7.36 -3.04
N VAL A 15 1.99 -8.43 -2.49
CA VAL A 15 0.66 -8.46 -1.87
C VAL A 15 0.74 -7.78 -0.52
N VAL A 16 -0.15 -6.81 -0.26
CA VAL A 16 -0.17 -6.03 0.99
C VAL A 16 -1.30 -6.53 1.88
N ARG A 17 -0.96 -6.94 3.10
CA ARG A 17 -1.92 -7.33 4.14
C ARG A 17 -1.81 -6.42 5.36
N VAL A 18 -2.96 -6.16 5.97
CA VAL A 18 -3.10 -5.43 7.23
C VAL A 18 -3.92 -6.29 8.17
N ASP A 19 -3.35 -6.66 9.32
CA ASP A 19 -3.95 -7.62 10.27
C ASP A 19 -4.50 -8.88 9.59
N GLY A 20 -3.70 -9.48 8.68
CA GLY A 20 -4.08 -10.66 7.91
C GLY A 20 -5.06 -10.42 6.75
N THR A 21 -5.62 -9.21 6.61
CA THR A 21 -6.55 -8.85 5.52
C THR A 21 -5.81 -8.27 4.33
N VAL A 22 -6.00 -8.84 3.14
CA VAL A 22 -5.42 -8.28 1.89
C VAL A 22 -6.13 -6.98 1.52
N ILE A 23 -5.41 -5.86 1.59
CA ILE A 23 -5.92 -4.53 1.23
C ILE A 23 -5.59 -4.13 -0.21
N GLY A 24 -4.58 -4.75 -0.81
CA GLY A 24 -4.17 -4.44 -2.18
C GLY A 24 -2.87 -5.13 -2.58
N ARG A 25 -2.32 -4.71 -3.71
CA ARG A 25 -1.07 -5.23 -4.28
C ARG A 25 -0.24 -4.11 -4.86
N ILE A 26 1.06 -4.09 -4.60
CA ILE A 26 1.99 -3.17 -5.25
C ILE A 26 2.52 -3.85 -6.51
N THR A 27 2.14 -3.32 -7.66
CA THR A 27 2.52 -3.80 -8.98
C THR A 27 3.37 -2.77 -9.72
N GLY A 28 3.97 -3.16 -10.85
CA GLY A 28 4.77 -2.28 -11.71
C GLY A 28 6.29 -2.41 -11.52
N GLY A 29 7.03 -1.81 -12.45
CA GLY A 29 8.50 -1.82 -12.46
C GLY A 29 9.13 -0.78 -11.55
N ARG A 30 10.46 -0.84 -11.40
CA ARG A 30 11.26 0.11 -10.59
C ARG A 30 10.95 1.56 -11.00
N GLY A 31 10.56 2.40 -10.05
CA GLY A 31 10.21 3.81 -10.27
C GLY A 31 8.82 4.06 -10.88
N ARG A 32 8.02 3.01 -11.11
CA ARG A 32 6.62 3.10 -11.57
C ARG A 32 5.70 2.18 -10.78
N ARG A 33 6.07 1.85 -9.54
CA ARG A 33 5.26 0.96 -8.72
C ARG A 33 4.03 1.71 -8.21
N LYS A 34 2.89 1.03 -8.20
CA LYS A 34 1.61 1.58 -7.74
C LYS A 34 0.84 0.54 -6.95
N MET A 35 0.00 0.99 -6.03
CA MET A 35 -0.91 0.14 -5.29
C MET A 35 -2.20 -0.09 -6.09
N LEU A 36 -2.57 -1.34 -6.31
CA LEU A 36 -3.89 -1.75 -6.74
C LEU A 36 -4.70 -2.15 -5.50
N TRP A 37 -5.63 -1.29 -5.10
CA TRP A 37 -6.50 -1.51 -3.95
C TRP A 37 -7.51 -2.62 -4.21
N ARG A 38 -7.77 -3.45 -3.20
CA ARG A 38 -8.80 -4.49 -3.28
C ARG A 38 -10.13 -3.86 -2.86
N SER A 39 -10.97 -3.54 -3.84
CA SER A 39 -12.35 -3.00 -3.74
C SER A 39 -12.59 -1.97 -2.62
N ALA A 40 -12.78 -0.71 -3.02
CA ALA A 40 -12.92 0.52 -2.23
C ALA A 40 -13.95 0.54 -1.05
N HIS A 41 -14.64 -0.55 -0.74
CA HIS A 41 -15.58 -0.59 0.38
C HIS A 41 -14.92 -0.60 1.77
N LEU A 42 -13.59 -0.74 1.86
CA LEU A 42 -12.86 -0.80 3.13
C LEU A 42 -11.89 0.37 3.35
N VAL A 43 -11.74 1.25 2.37
CA VAL A 43 -10.65 2.25 2.35
C VAL A 43 -11.23 3.59 1.93
N ASP A 44 -11.06 4.60 2.78
CA ASP A 44 -11.50 5.97 2.55
C ASP A 44 -10.78 6.58 1.33
N ASP A 45 -11.53 7.07 0.34
CA ASP A 45 -11.00 7.57 -0.93
C ASP A 45 -9.99 8.73 -0.74
N ASP A 46 -10.20 9.60 0.25
CA ASP A 46 -9.27 10.71 0.53
C ASP A 46 -7.94 10.19 1.06
N LYS A 47 -7.97 9.13 1.88
CA LYS A 47 -6.77 8.49 2.41
C LYS A 47 -6.04 7.69 1.33
N VAL A 48 -6.78 7.05 0.43
CA VAL A 48 -6.23 6.38 -0.76
C VAL A 48 -5.50 7.40 -1.64
N ALA A 49 -6.14 8.53 -1.96
CA ALA A 49 -5.54 9.56 -2.79
C ALA A 49 -4.28 10.16 -2.16
N ASP A 50 -4.29 10.41 -0.84
CA ASP A 50 -3.11 10.92 -0.13
C ASP A 50 -1.96 9.90 -0.11
N PHE A 51 -2.26 8.61 0.12
CA PHE A 51 -1.29 7.53 -0.02
C PHE A 51 -0.70 7.51 -1.43
N GLU A 52 -1.53 7.48 -2.48
CA GLU A 52 -1.07 7.32 -3.85
C GLU A 52 -0.16 8.45 -4.28
N ARG A 53 -0.51 9.68 -3.92
CA ARG A 53 0.31 10.87 -4.19
C ARG A 53 1.68 10.78 -3.53
N ARG A 54 1.75 10.41 -2.26
CA ARG A 54 3.02 10.35 -1.51
C ARG A 54 3.86 9.15 -1.90
N PHE A 55 3.21 7.99 -2.09
CA PHE A 55 3.88 6.78 -2.54
C PHE A 55 4.51 7.01 -3.91
N ALA A 56 3.80 7.64 -4.86
CA ALA A 56 4.34 7.99 -6.17
C ALA A 56 5.57 8.91 -6.09
N ALA A 57 5.64 9.79 -5.08
CA ALA A 57 6.76 10.71 -4.85
C ALA A 57 7.94 10.10 -4.05
N SER A 58 7.78 8.89 -3.52
CA SER A 58 8.79 8.17 -2.73
C SER A 58 9.69 7.29 -3.60
N ASP A 59 10.55 6.50 -2.97
CA ASP A 59 11.32 5.46 -3.66
C ASP A 59 10.46 4.23 -4.08
N GLN A 60 9.17 4.26 -3.72
CA GLN A 60 8.16 3.24 -4.01
C GLN A 60 8.55 1.83 -3.52
N SER A 61 9.37 1.75 -2.47
CA SER A 61 9.70 0.50 -1.79
C SER A 61 8.55 -0.01 -0.92
N THR A 62 8.63 -1.25 -0.45
CA THR A 62 7.69 -1.78 0.54
C THR A 62 7.78 -1.02 1.87
N SER A 63 8.97 -0.53 2.22
CA SER A 63 9.17 0.32 3.40
C SER A 63 8.44 1.66 3.26
N ALA A 64 8.59 2.34 2.12
CA ALA A 64 7.85 3.57 1.83
C ALA A 64 6.34 3.32 1.82
N ALA A 65 5.87 2.22 1.23
CA ALA A 65 4.46 1.86 1.28
C ALA A 65 3.97 1.68 2.74
N ALA A 66 4.74 1.01 3.60
CA ALA A 66 4.39 0.83 5.01
C ALA A 66 4.32 2.16 5.77
N GLU A 67 5.24 3.08 5.51
CA GLU A 67 5.23 4.42 6.10
C GLU A 67 4.04 5.24 5.63
N GLU A 68 3.76 5.26 4.33
CA GLU A 68 2.65 6.03 3.78
C GLU A 68 1.28 5.47 4.17
N LEU A 69 1.14 4.14 4.28
CA LEU A 69 -0.08 3.52 4.81
C LEU A 69 -0.40 4.00 6.24
N ARG A 70 0.63 4.10 7.10
CA ARG A 70 0.51 4.62 8.47
C ARG A 70 0.19 6.11 8.47
N ARG A 71 0.89 6.89 7.64
CA ARG A 71 0.69 8.35 7.53
C ARG A 71 -0.70 8.70 7.04
N ALA A 72 -1.26 7.94 6.10
CA ALA A 72 -2.61 8.12 5.59
C ALA A 72 -3.68 7.64 6.58
N GLY A 73 -3.31 6.98 7.69
CA GLY A 73 -4.27 6.43 8.66
C GLY A 73 -5.14 5.33 8.07
N LEU A 74 -4.58 4.56 7.13
CA LEU A 74 -5.18 3.36 6.53
C LEU A 74 -4.96 2.12 7.39
N VAL A 75 -3.98 2.20 8.29
CA VAL A 75 -3.56 1.15 9.21
C VAL A 75 -3.39 1.71 10.62
#